data_AF-A0A317ZX23-F1
#
_entry.id   AF-A0A317ZX23-F1
#
_cell.length_a   1.000
_cell.length_b   1.000
_cell.length_c   1.000
_cell.angle_alpha   90.00
_cell.angle_beta   90.00
_cell.angle_gamma   90.00
#
_symmetry.space_group_name_H-M   'P 1'
#
loop_
_entity.id
_entity.type
_entity.pdbx_description
1 polymer ?
#
loop_
_entity_poly.entity_id
_entity_poly.type
_entity_poly.pdbx_seq_one_letter_code
_entity_poly.pdbx_strand_id
1 'polypeptide(L)'
;MPQIRIKDAAAFLSVSDDTVRRWIDNGTLPSSKDASSRTVVDGLALAQLARKNAVLPEDPSEIGRSARNRFVGLVTDIVMDKVMAQVEIQCGPHRVVSLMSSEAVRELGLELGSVAIAVVKATTVIVETPSGKL
;
A
#
# COMPACT_ATOMS: atom_id res chain seq x y z
N MET A 1 12.46 -6.55 19.54
CA MET A 1 11.61 -6.19 18.38
C MET A 1 12.25 -5.02 17.64
N PRO A 2 12.02 -4.83 16.33
CA PRO A 2 12.63 -3.72 15.59
C PRO A 2 12.15 -2.38 16.17
N GLN A 3 13.09 -1.50 16.51
CA GLN A 3 12.82 -0.13 16.95
C GLN A 3 12.85 0.80 15.73
N ILE A 4 11.78 1.56 15.51
CA ILE A 4 11.61 2.44 14.36
C ILE A 4 11.61 3.89 14.84
N ARG A 5 12.38 4.76 14.18
CA ARG A 5 12.38 6.20 14.52
C ARG A 5 11.08 6.85 14.07
N ILE A 6 10.68 7.93 14.76
CA ILE A 6 9.46 8.67 14.44
C ILE A 6 9.39 9.06 12.95
N LYS A 7 10.49 9.58 12.40
CA LYS A 7 10.58 9.96 10.97
C LYS A 7 10.28 8.81 10.03
N ASP A 8 10.87 7.64 10.31
CA ASP A 8 10.70 6.45 9.46
C ASP A 8 9.28 5.89 9.61
N ALA A 9 8.74 5.90 10.83
CA ALA A 9 7.35 5.52 11.10
C ALA A 9 6.34 6.41 10.38
N ALA A 10 6.56 7.72 10.38
CA ALA A 10 5.74 8.70 9.68
C ALA A 10 5.77 8.46 8.17
N ALA A 11 6.96 8.24 7.60
CA ALA A 11 7.14 7.91 6.20
C ALA A 11 6.43 6.59 5.81
N PHE A 12 6.57 5.52 6.61
CA PHE A 12 5.93 4.23 6.33
C PHE A 12 4.40 4.30 6.35
N LEU A 13 3.83 5.18 7.19
CA LEU A 13 2.39 5.34 7.32
C LEU A 13 1.82 6.46 6.46
N SER A 14 2.65 7.15 5.67
CA SER A 14 2.26 8.31 4.85
C SER A 14 1.55 9.41 5.66
N VAL A 15 2.06 9.69 6.87
CA VAL A 15 1.59 10.77 7.75
C VAL A 15 2.74 11.69 8.14
N SER A 16 2.45 12.82 8.80
CA SER A 16 3.49 13.70 9.35
C SER A 16 4.09 13.13 10.65
N ASP A 17 5.33 13.53 10.96
CA ASP A 17 5.99 13.23 12.23
C ASP A 17 5.12 13.66 13.44
N ASP A 18 4.40 14.78 13.32
CA ASP A 18 3.54 15.30 14.38
C ASP A 18 2.32 14.42 14.63
N THR A 19 1.77 13.77 13.60
CA THR A 19 0.72 12.76 13.76
C THR A 19 1.22 11.57 14.57
N VAL A 20 2.44 11.11 14.30
CA VAL A 20 3.07 10.01 15.07
C VAL A 20 3.34 10.44 16.51
N ARG A 21 3.85 11.66 16.75
CA ARG A 21 4.03 12.21 18.11
C ARG A 21 2.70 12.27 18.86
N ARG A 22 1.64 12.77 18.23
CA ARG A 22 0.30 12.82 18.82
C ARG A 22 -0.23 11.44 19.20
N TRP A 23 0.04 10.41 18.40
CA TRP A 23 -0.31 9.02 18.74
C TRP A 23 0.49 8.46 19.93
N ILE A 24 1.72 8.93 20.12
CA ILE A 24 2.50 8.58 21.31
C ILE A 24 1.91 9.28 22.53
N ASP A 25 1.68 10.59 22.43
CA ASP A 25 1.22 11.44 23.54
C ASP A 25 -0.17 11.03 24.04
N ASN A 26 -1.05 10.55 23.15
CA ASN A 26 -2.38 10.08 23.51
C ASN A 26 -2.44 8.58 23.87
N GLY A 27 -1.29 7.89 23.91
CA GLY A 27 -1.19 6.47 24.28
C GLY A 27 -1.62 5.47 23.20
N THR A 28 -1.87 5.92 21.97
CA THR A 28 -2.22 5.04 20.83
C THR A 28 -1.02 4.21 20.35
N LEU A 29 0.20 4.72 20.48
CA LEU A 29 1.43 4.07 20.05
C LEU A 29 2.49 4.10 21.16
N PRO A 30 2.93 2.95 21.70
CA PRO A 30 3.97 2.94 22.73
C PRO A 30 5.32 3.39 22.14
N SER A 31 6.09 4.14 22.94
CA SER A 31 7.43 4.60 22.57
C SER A 31 8.47 4.29 23.66
N SER A 32 9.74 4.31 23.26
CA SER A 32 10.90 4.13 24.14
C SER A 32 12.07 4.98 23.63
N LYS A 33 13.19 4.96 24.34
CA LYS A 33 14.45 5.58 23.91
C LYS A 33 15.41 4.53 23.35
N ASP A 34 16.03 4.82 22.21
CA ASP A 34 17.11 3.99 21.66
C ASP A 34 18.43 4.18 22.44
N ALA A 35 19.48 3.44 22.07
CA ALA A 35 20.82 3.55 22.66
C ALA A 35 21.46 4.96 22.50
N SER A 36 20.91 5.80 21.62
CA SER A 36 21.32 7.19 21.42
C SER A 36 20.34 8.21 22.03
N SER A 37 19.45 7.78 22.94
CA SER A 37 18.41 8.61 23.59
C SER A 37 17.39 9.25 22.62
N ARG A 38 17.24 8.70 21.41
CA ARG A 38 16.23 9.12 20.43
C ARG A 38 14.93 8.38 20.69
N THR A 39 13.80 9.05 20.47
CA THR A 39 12.48 8.42 20.59
C THR A 39 12.25 7.45 19.43
N VAL A 40 11.92 6.22 19.78
CA VAL A 40 11.61 5.13 18.85
C VAL A 40 10.32 4.44 19.26
N VAL A 41 9.62 3.88 18.29
CA VAL A 41 8.39 3.11 18.48
C VAL A 41 8.65 1.64 18.16
N ASP A 42 7.88 0.77 18.79
CA ASP A 42 7.94 -0.65 18.47
C ASP A 42 7.34 -0.92 17.08
N GLY A 43 8.09 -1.63 16.23
CA GLY A 43 7.67 -1.88 14.86
C GLY A 43 6.44 -2.78 14.73
N LEU A 44 6.19 -3.69 15.68
CA LEU A 44 4.98 -4.52 15.66
C LEU A 44 3.75 -3.69 16.06
N ALA A 45 3.86 -2.87 17.11
CA ALA A 45 2.80 -1.94 17.51
C ALA A 45 2.46 -0.94 16.38
N LEU A 46 3.48 -0.44 15.68
CA LEU A 46 3.30 0.43 14.51
C LEU A 46 2.56 -0.28 13.38
N ALA A 47 2.94 -1.52 13.06
CA ALA A 47 2.27 -2.31 12.02
C ALA A 47 0.81 -2.65 12.37
N GLN A 48 0.51 -2.92 13.64
CA GLN A 48 -0.85 -3.15 14.12
C GLN A 48 -1.71 -1.89 13.99
N LEU A 49 -1.15 -0.72 14.35
CA LEU A 49 -1.83 0.56 14.18
C LEU A 49 -2.07 0.87 12.70
N ALA A 50 -1.09 0.61 11.83
CA ALA A 50 -1.23 0.75 10.38
C ALA A 50 -2.42 -0.05 9.84
N ARG A 51 -2.53 -1.31 10.27
CA ARG A 51 -3.65 -2.19 9.88
C ARG A 51 -4.99 -1.67 10.35
N LYS A 52 -5.07 -1.14 11.58
CA LYS A 52 -6.32 -0.59 12.13
C LYS A 52 -6.77 0.67 11.38
N ASN A 53 -5.83 1.46 10.88
CA ASN A 53 -6.07 2.73 10.20
C ASN A 53 -6.13 2.62 8.67
N ALA A 54 -5.96 1.41 8.10
CA ALA A 54 -6.03 1.19 6.67
C ALA A 54 -7.48 1.41 6.18
N VAL A 55 -7.79 2.64 5.79
CA VAL A 55 -9.02 2.97 5.06
C VAL A 55 -8.83 2.49 3.63
N LEU A 56 -9.38 1.31 3.33
CA LEU A 56 -9.49 0.84 1.94
C LEU A 56 -10.76 1.46 1.34
N PRO A 57 -10.71 1.97 0.09
CA PRO A 57 -11.93 2.30 -0.64
C PRO A 57 -12.87 1.09 -0.64
N GLU A 58 -14.17 1.34 -0.51
CA GLU A 58 -15.17 0.27 -0.63
C GLU A 58 -15.00 -0.45 -1.98
N ASP A 59 -15.03 -1.77 -1.94
CA ASP A 59 -14.96 -2.60 -3.13
C ASP A 59 -16.35 -2.64 -3.81
N PRO A 60 -16.51 -2.08 -5.02
CA PRO A 60 -17.80 -2.06 -5.68
C PRO A 60 -18.22 -3.43 -6.26
N SER A 61 -17.45 -4.51 -6.09
CA SER A 61 -17.77 -5.84 -6.67
C SER A 61 -18.31 -6.87 -5.66
N GLU A 62 -19.45 -7.51 -5.96
CA GLU A 62 -20.08 -8.57 -5.16
C GLU A 62 -19.64 -9.99 -5.58
N ILE A 63 -18.33 -10.32 -5.61
CA ILE A 63 -17.86 -11.66 -6.04
C ILE A 63 -16.95 -12.29 -4.97
N GLY A 64 -17.30 -13.50 -4.49
CA GLY A 64 -16.47 -14.28 -3.57
C GLY A 64 -15.21 -14.83 -4.26
N ARG A 65 -14.00 -14.40 -3.83
CA ARG A 65 -12.72 -14.76 -4.49
C ARG A 65 -11.53 -14.90 -3.54
N SER A 66 -10.51 -15.64 -4.00
CA SER A 66 -9.32 -16.06 -3.22
C SER A 66 -8.14 -15.07 -3.24
N ALA A 67 -8.15 -14.06 -4.11
CA ALA A 67 -7.10 -13.03 -4.16
C ALA A 67 -7.30 -12.00 -3.05
N ARG A 68 -6.29 -11.82 -2.19
CA ARG A 68 -6.38 -10.97 -0.99
C ARG A 68 -5.92 -9.53 -1.19
N ASN A 69 -5.08 -9.26 -2.19
CA ASN A 69 -4.55 -7.93 -2.45
C ASN A 69 -5.38 -7.28 -3.56
N ARG A 70 -6.18 -6.27 -3.20
CA ARG A 70 -7.02 -5.50 -4.12
C ARG A 70 -6.71 -4.02 -3.96
N PHE A 71 -6.44 -3.38 -5.07
CA PHE A 71 -6.12 -1.96 -5.11
C PHE A 71 -7.15 -1.28 -6.01
N VAL A 72 -8.16 -0.67 -5.39
CA VAL A 72 -9.15 0.16 -6.10
C VAL A 72 -8.49 1.48 -6.44
N GLY A 73 -8.64 1.92 -7.68
CA GLY A 73 -8.03 3.15 -8.15
C GLY A 73 -8.60 3.64 -9.47
N LEU A 74 -7.96 4.69 -10.01
CA LEU A 74 -8.29 5.27 -11.30
C LEU A 74 -7.22 4.91 -12.32
N VAL A 75 -7.63 4.55 -13.53
CA VAL A 75 -6.69 4.34 -14.64
C VAL A 75 -6.04 5.67 -15.01
N THR A 76 -4.71 5.72 -14.99
CA THR A 76 -3.93 6.95 -15.27
C THR A 76 -3.17 6.90 -16.58
N ASP A 77 -2.87 5.71 -17.11
CA ASP A 77 -2.21 5.54 -18.41
C ASP A 77 -2.58 4.19 -19.06
N ILE A 78 -2.62 4.17 -20.39
CA ILE A 78 -2.82 2.96 -21.19
C ILE A 78 -1.89 3.03 -22.41
N VAL A 79 -0.93 2.10 -22.49
CA VAL A 79 -0.09 1.91 -23.67
C VAL A 79 -0.41 0.55 -24.25
N MET A 80 -0.88 0.49 -25.49
CA MET A 80 -1.28 -0.77 -26.12
C MET A 80 -0.73 -0.93 -27.53
N ASP A 81 -0.35 -2.17 -27.85
CA ASP A 81 -0.07 -2.61 -29.20
C ASP A 81 -1.18 -3.56 -29.70
N LYS A 82 -0.91 -4.35 -30.74
CA LYS A 82 -1.89 -5.29 -31.31
C LYS A 82 -2.25 -6.45 -30.37
N VAL A 83 -1.36 -6.85 -29.47
CA VAL A 83 -1.44 -8.06 -28.65
C VAL A 83 -1.45 -7.73 -27.17
N MET A 84 -0.57 -6.84 -26.73
CA MET A 84 -0.29 -6.53 -25.34
C MET A 84 -0.61 -5.07 -25.01
N ALA A 85 -1.03 -4.86 -23.77
CA ALA A 85 -1.24 -3.56 -23.19
C ALA A 85 -0.61 -3.47 -21.80
N GLN A 86 -0.08 -2.28 -21.52
CA GLN A 86 0.29 -1.82 -20.20
C GLN A 86 -0.81 -0.87 -19.71
N VAL A 87 -1.37 -1.16 -18.55
CA VAL A 87 -2.36 -0.32 -17.89
C VAL A 87 -1.80 0.13 -16.54
N GLU A 88 -1.86 1.43 -16.30
CA GLU A 88 -1.47 2.03 -15.03
C GLU A 88 -2.71 2.46 -14.24
N ILE A 89 -2.73 2.14 -12.94
CA ILE A 89 -3.80 2.51 -12.02
C ILE A 89 -3.19 3.19 -10.80
N GLN A 90 -3.71 4.37 -10.46
CA GLN A 90 -3.40 5.05 -9.19
C GLN A 90 -4.40 4.61 -8.11
N CYS A 91 -3.90 3.84 -7.14
CA CYS A 91 -4.66 3.26 -6.04
C CYS A 91 -4.23 3.88 -4.70
N GLY A 92 -4.90 4.95 -4.27
CA GLY A 92 -4.47 5.70 -3.09
C GLY A 92 -3.03 6.22 -3.27
N PRO A 93 -2.08 5.94 -2.35
CA PRO A 93 -0.68 6.35 -2.51
C PRO A 93 0.13 5.43 -3.45
N HIS A 94 -0.47 4.34 -3.97
CA HIS A 94 0.24 3.33 -4.73
C HIS A 94 -0.03 3.44 -6.24
N ARG A 95 1.02 3.39 -7.05
CA ARG A 95 0.95 3.22 -8.50
C ARG A 95 1.07 1.73 -8.82
N VAL A 96 0.07 1.16 -9.49
CA VAL A 96 0.05 -0.26 -9.89
C VAL A 96 0.08 -0.35 -11.42
N VAL A 97 0.97 -1.18 -11.95
CA VAL A 97 1.11 -1.42 -13.40
C VAL A 97 0.74 -2.87 -13.69
N SER A 98 -0.16 -3.07 -14.65
CA SER A 98 -0.57 -4.37 -15.14
C SER A 98 -0.16 -4.54 -16.60
N LEU A 99 0.43 -5.69 -16.93
CA LEU A 99 0.59 -6.15 -18.30
C LEU A 99 -0.51 -7.16 -18.60
N MET A 100 -1.33 -6.87 -19.62
CA MET A 100 -2.47 -7.70 -20.01
C MET A 100 -2.63 -7.70 -21.54
N SER A 101 -3.53 -8.52 -22.08
CA SER A 101 -3.79 -8.48 -23.51
C SER A 101 -4.52 -7.18 -23.89
N SER A 102 -4.25 -6.68 -25.10
CA SER A 102 -4.98 -5.56 -25.69
C SER A 102 -6.47 -5.84 -25.84
N GLU A 103 -6.85 -7.12 -26.00
CA GLU A 103 -8.24 -7.57 -26.01
C GLU A 103 -8.90 -7.36 -24.64
N ALA A 104 -8.25 -7.76 -23.56
CA ALA A 104 -8.81 -7.61 -22.21
C ALA A 104 -9.03 -6.14 -21.84
N VAL A 105 -8.18 -5.21 -22.29
CA VAL A 105 -8.40 -3.76 -22.11
C VAL A 105 -9.71 -3.31 -22.78
N ARG A 106 -9.98 -3.79 -24.00
CA ARG A 106 -11.19 -3.46 -24.75
C ARG A 106 -12.42 -4.12 -24.15
N GLU A 107 -12.34 -5.39 -23.79
CA GLU A 107 -13.44 -6.15 -23.17
C GLU A 107 -13.88 -5.55 -21.84
N LEU A 108 -12.92 -5.08 -21.04
CA LEU A 108 -13.19 -4.42 -19.76
C LEU A 108 -13.57 -2.95 -19.90
N GLY A 109 -13.49 -2.37 -21.11
CA GLY A 109 -13.78 -0.95 -21.36
C GLY A 109 -12.90 -0.01 -20.54
N LEU A 110 -11.60 -0.33 -20.41
CA LEU A 110 -10.68 0.50 -19.64
C LEU A 110 -10.35 1.79 -20.42
N GLU A 111 -10.51 2.92 -19.74
CA GLU A 111 -10.28 4.26 -20.27
C GLU A 111 -9.59 5.10 -19.22
N LEU A 112 -8.90 6.17 -19.63
CA LEU A 112 -8.30 7.11 -18.68
C LEU A 112 -9.36 7.69 -17.75
N GLY A 113 -9.11 7.63 -16.44
CA GLY A 113 -10.03 8.07 -15.40
C GLY A 113 -11.11 7.06 -15.02
N SER A 114 -11.19 5.88 -15.66
CA SER A 114 -12.14 4.85 -15.24
C SER A 114 -11.72 4.22 -13.91
N VAL A 115 -12.70 3.79 -13.12
CA VAL A 115 -12.44 3.04 -11.88
C VAL A 115 -12.04 1.62 -12.24
N ALA A 116 -10.88 1.19 -11.78
CA ALA A 116 -10.37 -0.15 -11.97
C ALA A 116 -9.90 -0.75 -10.65
N ILE A 117 -9.89 -2.07 -10.59
CA ILE A 117 -9.44 -2.82 -9.42
C ILE A 117 -8.28 -3.71 -9.84
N ALA A 118 -7.08 -3.36 -9.40
CA ALA A 118 -5.92 -4.24 -9.59
C ALA A 118 -5.98 -5.38 -8.55
N VAL A 119 -6.02 -6.61 -9.04
CA VAL A 119 -6.06 -7.82 -8.21
C VAL A 119 -4.74 -8.55 -8.34
N VAL A 120 -4.00 -8.66 -7.23
CA VAL A 120 -2.71 -9.36 -7.20
C VAL A 120 -2.86 -10.69 -6.49
N LYS A 121 -2.47 -11.78 -7.16
CA LYS A 121 -2.49 -13.12 -6.56
C LYS A 121 -1.45 -13.18 -5.43
N ALA A 122 -1.90 -13.54 -4.23
CA ALA A 122 -1.07 -13.51 -3.02
C ALA A 122 0.22 -14.37 -3.10
N THR A 123 0.24 -15.38 -3.97
CA THR A 123 1.42 -16.25 -4.18
C THR A 123 2.54 -15.57 -4.97
N THR A 124 2.31 -14.40 -5.56
CA THR A 124 3.27 -13.68 -6.39
C THR A 124 3.57 -12.32 -5.74
N VAL A 125 4.13 -12.36 -4.53
CA VAL A 125 4.54 -11.18 -3.77
C VAL A 125 6.01 -11.34 -3.37
N ILE A 126 6.82 -10.33 -3.66
CA ILE A 126 8.21 -10.26 -3.23
C ILE A 126 8.25 -9.38 -1.97
N VAL A 127 8.93 -9.85 -0.93
CA VAL A 127 9.12 -9.10 0.32
C VAL A 127 10.60 -8.76 0.44
N GLU A 128 10.90 -7.47 0.53
CA GLU A 128 12.25 -6.95 0.69
C GLU A 128 12.36 -6.21 2.03
N THR A 129 13.56 -6.19 2.62
CA THR A 129 13.86 -5.38 3.82
C THR A 129 15.05 -4.47 3.50
N PRO A 130 15.06 -3.19 3.95
CA PRO A 130 16.13 -2.23 3.61
C PRO A 130 17.55 -2.69 3.98
N SER A 131 17.66 -3.62 4.91
CA SER A 131 18.89 -4.27 5.33
C SER A 131 18.51 -5.62 5.91
N GLY A 132 18.72 -6.68 5.13
CA GLY A 132 18.61 -8.05 5.65
C GLY A 132 19.48 -8.15 6.90
N LYS A 133 18.92 -8.63 8.01
CA LYS A 133 19.73 -8.93 9.19
C LYS A 133 20.73 -10.02 8.79
N LEU A 134 21.99 -9.64 8.59
CA LEU A 134 23.11 -10.57 8.67
C LEU A 134 23.29 -11.02 10.12
#